data_AF-A0A5J5AWU9-F1
#
_entry.id   AF-A0A5J5AWU9-F1
#
_cell.length_a   1.000
_cell.length_b   1.000
_cell.length_c   1.000
_cell.angle_alpha   90.00
_cell.angle_beta   90.00
_cell.angle_gamma   90.00
#
_symmetry.space_group_name_H-M   'P 1'
#
loop_
_entity.id
_entity.type
_entity.pdbx_description
1 polymer ?
#
loop_
_entity_poly.entity_id
_entity_poly.type
_entity_poly.pdbx_seq_one_letter_code
_entity_poly.pdbx_strand_id
1 'polypeptide(L)'
;MALLGWVPGPEVGGVLGVGGDPSQPRFVHNDSGRFECHFTSVTIKDSPAIMFNGMEGSTLGVWAAHGEGRAYFPDDGVLDRMLNSNLAPLRYCDDDGNPTEVYPFNLNGSPLGVAAICSPDGRHLAMMPHPERCFLMWQFPCNLRGMVAFVTDKARKAFEGQDVNLVLQF
;
A
#
# COMPACT_ATOMS: atom_id res chain seq x y z
N MET A 1 -18.01 -9.32 1.57
CA MET A 1 -17.07 -9.01 0.47
C MET A 1 -16.99 -7.50 0.40
N ALA A 2 -15.91 -6.92 0.92
CA ALA A 2 -15.68 -5.48 0.88
C ALA A 2 -14.79 -5.19 -0.33
N LEU A 3 -15.36 -4.56 -1.36
CA LEU A 3 -14.62 -3.94 -2.45
C LEU A 3 -14.25 -2.53 -1.98
N LEU A 4 -13.01 -2.33 -1.52
CA LEU A 4 -12.42 -0.98 -1.43
C LEU A 4 -11.13 -0.93 -2.23
N GLY A 5 -11.31 -0.95 -3.54
CA GLY A 5 -10.38 -0.30 -4.46
C GLY A 5 -11.24 0.61 -5.32
N TRP A 6 -11.17 1.93 -5.14
CA TRP A 6 -11.67 2.83 -6.17
C TRP A 6 -10.48 3.54 -6.81
N VAL A 7 -10.15 3.13 -8.03
CA VAL A 7 -9.51 4.01 -9.01
C VAL A 7 -10.26 3.85 -10.34
N PRO A 8 -11.40 4.54 -10.47
CA PRO A 8 -11.56 5.30 -11.71
C PRO A 8 -11.81 6.80 -11.47
N GLY A 9 -11.36 7.61 -12.43
CA GLY A 9 -11.68 9.03 -12.53
C GLY A 9 -13.19 9.27 -12.70
N PRO A 10 -13.63 10.52 -12.87
CA PRO A 10 -15.04 10.93 -12.77
C PRO A 10 -16.03 10.25 -13.74
N GLU A 11 -15.59 9.41 -14.68
CA GLU A 11 -16.40 8.91 -15.80
C GLU A 11 -16.54 7.38 -15.91
N VAL A 12 -15.95 6.57 -15.02
CA VAL A 12 -15.81 5.11 -15.25
C VAL A 12 -16.24 4.32 -14.01
N GLY A 13 -17.05 3.28 -14.15
CA GLY A 13 -17.45 2.35 -13.07
C GLY A 13 -16.70 1.04 -13.24
N GLY A 14 -15.90 0.61 -12.26
CA GLY A 14 -14.82 -0.42 -12.30
C GLY A 14 -14.86 -1.61 -13.30
N VAL A 15 -13.77 -2.37 -13.36
CA VAL A 15 -13.38 -3.31 -14.47
C VAL A 15 -14.46 -4.29 -14.97
N LEU A 16 -15.38 -4.77 -14.11
CA LEU A 16 -16.48 -5.68 -14.49
C LEU A 16 -17.86 -5.01 -14.47
N GLY A 17 -17.91 -3.72 -14.12
CA GLY A 17 -19.10 -2.89 -14.15
C GLY A 17 -19.33 -2.28 -15.53
N VAL A 18 -20.56 -1.84 -15.77
CA VAL A 18 -20.86 -1.01 -16.94
C VAL A 18 -20.03 0.27 -16.84
N GLY A 19 -19.16 0.49 -17.83
CA GLY A 19 -18.22 1.60 -17.83
C GLY A 19 -16.89 1.32 -17.14
N GLY A 20 -16.42 0.08 -17.06
CA GLY A 20 -15.08 -0.24 -16.56
C GLY A 20 -13.99 0.09 -17.57
N ASP A 21 -12.92 0.74 -17.11
CA ASP A 21 -11.76 1.03 -17.95
C ASP A 21 -10.67 -0.03 -17.72
N PRO A 22 -10.49 -0.97 -18.68
CA PRO A 22 -9.48 -2.03 -18.55
C PRO A 22 -8.04 -1.49 -18.58
N SER A 23 -7.84 -0.22 -18.97
CA SER A 23 -6.53 0.46 -18.98
C SER A 23 -6.11 1.01 -17.61
N GLN A 24 -6.98 0.93 -16.59
CA GLN A 24 -6.64 1.38 -15.24
C GLN A 24 -5.85 0.34 -14.43
N PRO A 25 -4.94 0.80 -13.55
CA PRO A 25 -4.30 -0.05 -12.54
C PRO A 25 -5.34 -0.57 -11.55
N ARG A 26 -5.12 -1.79 -11.04
CA ARG A 26 -6.07 -2.46 -10.13
C ARG A 26 -5.38 -3.52 -9.28
N PHE A 27 -6.07 -4.03 -8.27
CA PHE A 27 -5.65 -5.20 -7.52
C PHE A 27 -6.35 -6.46 -8.04
N VAL A 28 -5.60 -7.55 -8.20
CA VAL A 28 -6.07 -8.85 -8.68
C VAL A 28 -5.62 -9.96 -7.74
N HIS A 29 -6.02 -11.20 -8.04
CA HIS A 29 -5.58 -12.39 -7.29
C HIS A 29 -4.07 -12.41 -7.11
N ASN A 30 -3.64 -12.78 -5.89
CA ASN A 30 -2.23 -12.96 -5.57
C ASN A 30 -1.60 -14.00 -6.51
N ASP A 31 -0.31 -13.88 -6.79
CA ASP A 31 0.42 -14.86 -7.60
C ASP A 31 0.47 -16.25 -6.96
N SER A 32 0.38 -16.33 -5.63
CA SER A 32 0.28 -17.60 -4.92
C SER A 32 -1.05 -18.33 -5.16
N GLY A 33 -2.08 -17.63 -5.67
CA GLY A 33 -3.45 -18.13 -5.79
C GLY A 33 -4.12 -18.41 -4.44
N ARG A 34 -3.56 -17.90 -3.33
CA ARG A 34 -4.03 -18.13 -1.97
C ARG A 34 -4.29 -16.82 -1.24
N PHE A 35 -5.07 -16.92 -0.17
CA PHE A 35 -5.17 -15.87 0.83
C PHE A 35 -3.88 -15.85 1.66
N GLU A 36 -3.24 -14.69 1.73
CA GLU A 36 -1.99 -14.48 2.47
C GLU A 36 -2.29 -13.58 3.68
N CYS A 37 -1.88 -14.01 4.88
CA CYS A 37 -2.02 -13.26 6.12
C CYS A 37 -0.66 -13.16 6.83
N HIS A 38 0.03 -12.05 6.62
CA HIS A 38 1.41 -11.86 7.09
C HIS A 38 1.58 -10.52 7.77
N PHE A 39 2.45 -10.50 8.78
CA PHE A 39 3.06 -9.26 9.24
C PHE A 39 4.31 -9.03 8.39
N THR A 40 4.30 -7.98 7.57
CA THR A 40 5.36 -7.71 6.58
C THR A 40 5.91 -6.30 6.74
N SER A 41 7.04 -6.04 6.11
CA SER A 41 7.70 -4.73 6.09
C SER A 41 7.33 -3.98 4.80
N VAL A 42 7.02 -2.70 4.95
CA VAL A 42 6.78 -1.79 3.83
C VAL A 42 7.64 -0.54 3.97
N THR A 43 8.14 -0.04 2.84
CA THR A 43 8.82 1.27 2.76
C THR A 43 7.94 2.29 2.05
N ILE A 44 7.99 3.53 2.54
CA ILE A 44 7.21 4.66 2.01
C ILE A 44 8.12 5.50 1.12
N LYS A 45 7.74 5.67 -0.14
CA LYS A 45 8.38 6.57 -1.11
C LYS A 45 7.73 7.94 -1.10
N ASP A 46 8.45 8.92 -1.63
CA ASP A 46 7.92 10.26 -1.89
C ASP A 46 6.74 10.20 -2.86
N SER A 47 5.68 10.97 -2.58
CA SER A 47 4.43 10.91 -3.36
C SER A 47 3.49 12.08 -3.06
N PRO A 48 2.46 12.29 -3.90
CA PRO A 48 1.39 13.25 -3.62
C PRO A 48 0.48 12.84 -2.45
N ALA A 49 0.51 11.58 -2.00
CA ALA A 49 -0.46 11.04 -1.05
C ALA A 49 -0.41 11.77 0.30
N ILE A 50 -1.46 12.53 0.61
CA ILE A 50 -1.51 13.37 1.81
C ILE A 50 -1.35 12.55 3.09
N MET A 51 -1.87 11.32 3.10
CA MET A 51 -1.79 10.40 4.25
C MET A 51 -0.35 9.96 4.60
N PHE A 52 0.61 10.11 3.67
CA PHE A 52 2.00 9.75 3.90
C PHE A 52 2.95 10.95 4.03
N ASN A 53 2.41 12.17 4.05
CA ASN A 53 3.20 13.38 4.12
C ASN A 53 4.09 13.40 5.37
N GLY A 54 5.39 13.56 5.17
CA GLY A 54 6.39 13.57 6.23
C GLY A 54 6.86 12.18 6.66
N MET A 55 6.36 11.10 6.04
CA MET A 55 6.76 9.71 6.32
C MET A 55 7.72 9.13 5.27
N GLU A 56 8.10 9.92 4.26
CA GLU A 56 8.91 9.48 3.13
C GLU A 56 10.30 8.99 3.60
N GLY A 57 10.67 7.80 3.11
CA GLY A 57 11.88 7.08 3.49
C GLY A 57 11.74 6.21 4.75
N SER A 58 10.58 6.20 5.40
CA SER A 58 10.33 5.31 6.54
C SER A 58 10.08 3.87 6.09
N THR A 59 10.47 2.92 6.93
CA THR A 59 10.10 1.50 6.81
C THR A 59 9.30 1.10 8.03
N LEU A 60 8.15 0.47 7.82
CA LEU A 60 7.18 0.13 8.85
C LEU A 60 6.78 -1.34 8.75
N GLY A 61 6.56 -1.97 9.90
CA GLY A 61 5.88 -3.26 9.96
C GLY A 61 4.36 -3.06 9.90
N VAL A 62 3.68 -3.83 9.05
CA VAL A 62 2.24 -3.72 8.82
C VAL A 62 1.61 -5.09 8.57
N TRP A 63 0.37 -5.28 9.02
CA TRP A 63 -0.41 -6.48 8.69
C TRP A 63 -0.91 -6.41 7.26
N ALA A 64 -0.81 -7.50 6.50
CA ALA A 64 -1.46 -7.69 5.21
C ALA A 64 -2.31 -8.97 5.26
N ALA A 65 -3.55 -8.90 4.80
CA ALA A 65 -4.51 -10.01 4.91
C ALA A 65 -5.48 -10.03 3.72
N HIS A 66 -5.05 -10.61 2.59
CA HIS A 66 -5.84 -10.59 1.35
C HIS A 66 -5.55 -11.77 0.42
N GLY A 67 -6.52 -12.13 -0.41
CA GLY A 67 -6.36 -13.07 -1.54
C GLY A 67 -6.25 -12.38 -2.91
N GLU A 68 -6.64 -11.11 -2.97
CA GLU A 68 -6.66 -10.28 -4.18
C GLU A 68 -5.97 -8.93 -3.93
N GLY A 69 -4.64 -8.95 -3.78
CA GLY A 69 -3.87 -7.71 -3.54
C GLY A 69 -2.70 -7.50 -4.46
N ARG A 70 -2.56 -8.30 -5.50
CA ARG A 70 -1.51 -8.10 -6.50
C ARG A 70 -1.83 -6.86 -7.34
N ALA A 71 -0.97 -5.85 -7.31
CA ALA A 71 -1.07 -4.71 -8.20
C ALA A 71 -0.87 -5.17 -9.65
N TYR A 72 -1.84 -4.89 -10.49
CA TYR A 72 -1.85 -5.21 -11.91
C TYR A 72 -1.91 -3.92 -12.72
N PHE A 73 -0.99 -3.81 -13.67
CA PHE A 73 -0.89 -2.72 -14.63
C PHE A 73 -1.15 -3.31 -16.02
N PRO A 74 -2.13 -2.79 -16.78
CA PRO A 74 -2.54 -3.39 -18.07
C PRO A 74 -1.46 -3.39 -19.14
N ASP A 75 -0.57 -2.40 -19.12
CA ASP A 75 0.57 -2.27 -20.01
C ASP A 75 1.71 -1.50 -19.32
N ASP A 76 2.91 -1.58 -19.91
CA ASP A 76 4.12 -0.93 -19.39
C ASP A 76 3.96 0.60 -19.34
N GLY A 77 3.19 1.20 -20.24
CA GLY A 77 2.95 2.65 -20.26
C GLY A 77 2.13 3.14 -19.07
N VAL A 78 1.19 2.32 -18.57
CA VAL A 78 0.44 2.61 -17.34
C VAL A 78 1.35 2.52 -16.12
N LEU A 79 2.18 1.47 -16.04
CA LEU A 79 3.15 1.32 -14.96
C LEU A 79 4.14 2.49 -14.95
N ASP A 80 4.74 2.80 -16.10
CA ASP A 80 5.69 3.91 -16.26
C ASP A 80 5.05 5.24 -15.87
N ARG A 81 3.80 5.50 -16.26
CA ARG A 81 3.09 6.72 -15.87
C ARG A 81 2.91 6.81 -14.36
N MET A 82 2.54 5.71 -13.71
CA MET A 82 2.37 5.69 -12.26
C MET A 82 3.70 5.90 -11.53
N LEU A 83 4.78 5.29 -12.01
CA LEU A 83 6.12 5.44 -11.43
C LEU A 83 6.67 6.86 -11.63
N ASN A 84 6.61 7.40 -12.85
CA ASN A 84 7.09 8.75 -13.16
C ASN A 84 6.29 9.84 -12.43
N SER A 85 5.03 9.57 -12.08
CA SER A 85 4.17 10.48 -11.34
C SER A 85 4.15 10.21 -9.83
N ASN A 86 4.99 9.29 -9.33
CA ASN A 86 5.08 8.88 -7.92
C ASN A 86 3.72 8.46 -7.31
N LEU A 87 2.84 7.85 -8.11
CA LEU A 87 1.48 7.49 -7.70
C LEU A 87 1.38 6.13 -7.02
N ALA A 88 2.51 5.47 -6.81
CA ALA A 88 2.59 4.25 -6.05
C ALA A 88 3.55 4.51 -4.88
N PRO A 89 3.07 4.97 -3.72
CA PRO A 89 3.93 5.36 -2.60
C PRO A 89 4.44 4.21 -1.74
N LEU A 90 3.67 3.15 -1.58
CA LEU A 90 3.99 2.07 -0.63
C LEU A 90 4.61 0.88 -1.36
N ARG A 91 5.69 0.34 -0.80
CA ARG A 91 6.39 -0.83 -1.35
C ARG A 91 6.62 -1.91 -0.30
N TYR A 92 6.30 -3.16 -0.61
CA TYR A 92 6.86 -4.30 0.13
C TYR A 92 8.37 -4.29 0.01
N CYS A 93 9.06 -4.54 1.11
CA CYS A 93 10.51 -4.55 1.18
C CYS A 93 11.04 -5.75 1.95
N ASP A 94 12.31 -6.07 1.70
CA ASP A 94 13.08 -7.03 2.50
C ASP A 94 13.45 -6.46 3.89
N ASP A 95 14.18 -7.26 4.66
CA ASP A 95 14.64 -6.90 6.01
C ASP A 95 15.59 -5.69 6.04
N ASP A 96 16.25 -5.39 4.92
CA ASP A 96 17.12 -4.22 4.74
C ASP A 96 16.33 -2.97 4.30
N GLY A 97 15.02 -3.10 4.09
CA GLY A 97 14.14 -2.01 3.64
C GLY A 97 14.19 -1.75 2.13
N ASN A 98 14.79 -2.64 1.34
CA ASN A 98 14.84 -2.51 -0.11
C ASN A 98 13.55 -3.07 -0.74
N PRO A 99 12.89 -2.34 -1.66
CA PRO A 99 11.73 -2.86 -2.37
C PRO A 99 12.00 -4.20 -3.05
N THR A 100 11.07 -5.14 -2.95
CA THR A 100 11.28 -6.51 -3.45
C THR A 100 10.04 -7.12 -4.08
N GLU A 101 10.26 -8.05 -4.99
CA GLU A 101 9.24 -8.92 -5.59
C GLU A 101 9.31 -10.35 -5.04
N VAL A 102 10.26 -10.62 -4.14
CA VAL A 102 10.54 -11.97 -3.64
C VAL A 102 9.57 -12.33 -2.52
N TYR A 103 8.88 -13.47 -2.69
CA TYR A 103 8.10 -14.10 -1.62
C TYR A 103 9.03 -14.66 -0.53
N PRO A 104 8.73 -14.50 0.77
CA PRO A 104 7.47 -14.01 1.35
C PRO A 104 7.41 -12.50 1.65
N PHE A 105 8.48 -11.74 1.38
CA PHE A 105 8.52 -10.30 1.68
C PHE A 105 7.46 -9.53 0.87
N ASN A 106 7.37 -9.84 -0.44
CA ASN A 106 6.22 -9.51 -1.28
C ASN A 106 5.29 -10.72 -1.36
N LEU A 107 4.25 -10.69 -0.54
CA LEU A 107 3.30 -11.79 -0.39
C LEU A 107 2.38 -12.01 -1.60
N ASN A 108 2.25 -11.03 -2.50
CA ASN A 108 1.21 -11.06 -3.52
C ASN A 108 1.73 -11.03 -4.97
N GLY A 109 3.03 -10.81 -5.17
CA GLY A 109 3.66 -10.78 -6.49
C GLY A 109 3.44 -9.47 -7.24
N SER A 110 3.16 -8.37 -6.52
CA SER A 110 3.04 -7.05 -7.16
C SER A 110 4.37 -6.62 -7.76
N PRO A 111 4.39 -6.12 -9.00
CA PRO A 111 5.62 -5.66 -9.63
C PRO A 111 6.22 -4.49 -8.83
N LEU A 112 7.54 -4.47 -8.76
CA LEU A 112 8.36 -3.54 -7.99
C LEU A 112 8.02 -3.49 -6.49
N GLY A 113 7.25 -4.43 -5.97
CA GLY A 113 6.76 -4.42 -4.59
C GLY A 113 5.57 -3.49 -4.35
N VAL A 114 4.85 -2.99 -5.37
CA VAL A 114 3.73 -2.04 -5.16
C VAL A 114 2.68 -2.59 -4.18
N ALA A 115 2.47 -1.88 -3.08
CA ALA A 115 1.48 -2.23 -2.04
C ALA A 115 0.35 -1.21 -1.92
N ALA A 116 0.51 -0.01 -2.52
CA ALA A 116 -0.49 1.05 -2.55
C ALA A 116 -0.37 1.91 -3.81
N ILE A 117 -1.51 2.46 -4.22
CA ILE A 117 -1.65 3.45 -5.30
C ILE A 117 -2.47 4.65 -4.82
N CYS A 118 -2.14 5.85 -5.30
CA CYS A 118 -2.83 7.08 -4.95
C CYS A 118 -3.26 7.89 -6.18
N SER A 119 -4.23 8.79 -5.98
CA SER A 119 -4.65 9.74 -7.02
C SER A 119 -3.59 10.82 -7.26
N PRO A 120 -3.54 11.44 -8.46
CA PRO A 120 -2.62 12.54 -8.75
C PRO A 120 -2.77 13.76 -7.85
N ASP A 121 -3.97 14.00 -7.32
CA ASP A 121 -4.24 15.07 -6.36
C ASP A 121 -3.93 14.68 -4.90
N GLY A 122 -3.49 13.44 -4.66
CA GLY A 122 -3.06 12.96 -3.35
C GLY A 122 -4.16 12.65 -2.34
N ARG A 123 -5.43 12.91 -2.69
CA ARG A 123 -6.57 12.79 -1.75
C ARG A 123 -7.11 11.37 -1.61
N HIS A 124 -6.86 10.51 -2.60
CA HIS A 124 -7.29 9.12 -2.57
C HIS A 124 -6.07 8.21 -2.50
N LEU A 125 -6.11 7.25 -1.59
CA LEU A 125 -5.07 6.25 -1.39
C LEU A 125 -5.75 4.89 -1.23
N ALA A 126 -5.40 3.95 -2.10
CA ALA A 126 -5.80 2.56 -2.02
C ALA A 126 -4.57 1.72 -1.67
N MET A 127 -4.63 0.96 -0.58
CA MET A 127 -3.54 0.10 -0.15
C MET A 127 -4.07 -1.25 0.33
N MET A 128 -3.26 -2.29 0.16
CA MET A 128 -3.57 -3.64 0.61
C MET A 128 -3.13 -3.94 2.05
N PRO A 129 -2.03 -3.37 2.56
CA PRO A 129 -1.73 -3.48 3.98
C PRO A 129 -2.74 -2.73 4.86
N HIS A 130 -2.88 -3.19 6.10
CA HIS A 130 -3.86 -2.75 7.08
C HIS A 130 -3.18 -2.01 8.26
N PRO A 131 -2.75 -0.75 8.09
CA PRO A 131 -2.12 0.03 9.16
C PRO A 131 -3.03 0.20 10.39
N GLU A 132 -4.36 0.16 10.21
CA GLU A 132 -5.34 0.20 11.29
C GLU A 132 -5.32 -1.03 12.20
N ARG A 133 -4.65 -2.11 11.79
CA ARG A 133 -4.44 -3.31 12.61
C ARG A 133 -3.12 -3.29 13.38
N CYS A 134 -2.31 -2.24 13.23
CA CYS A 134 -1.00 -2.11 13.87
C CYS A 134 -0.64 -0.65 14.19
N PHE A 135 -1.62 0.14 14.64
CA PHE A 135 -1.36 1.50 15.12
C PHE A 135 -0.96 1.54 16.60
N LEU A 136 -1.17 0.44 17.34
CA LEU A 136 -0.76 0.28 18.74
C LEU A 136 0.26 -0.85 18.87
N MET A 137 1.30 -0.64 19.69
CA MET A 137 2.42 -1.57 19.82
C MET A 137 2.02 -2.99 20.24
N TRP A 138 0.94 -3.16 21.01
CA TRP A 138 0.48 -4.49 21.42
C TRP A 138 -0.23 -5.27 20.32
N GLN A 139 -0.58 -4.63 19.20
CA GLN A 139 -1.16 -5.28 18.03
C GLN A 139 -0.09 -5.92 17.12
N PHE A 140 1.20 -5.66 17.40
CA PHE A 140 2.31 -6.27 16.69
C PHE A 140 2.48 -7.71 17.18
N PRO A 141 2.84 -8.66 16.29
CA PRO A 141 2.98 -10.07 16.65
C PRO A 141 4.17 -10.33 17.57
N CYS A 142 5.16 -9.44 17.57
CA CYS A 142 6.34 -9.53 18.43
C CYS A 142 6.49 -8.28 19.29
N ASN A 143 7.01 -8.48 20.50
CA ASN A 143 7.20 -7.41 21.47
C ASN A 143 8.44 -6.60 21.08
N LEU A 144 8.25 -5.55 20.28
CA LEU A 144 9.31 -4.71 19.72
C LEU A 144 9.98 -3.78 20.76
N ARG A 145 10.26 -4.25 21.98
CA ARG A 145 10.91 -3.46 23.06
C ARG A 145 12.31 -2.92 22.69
N GLY A 146 12.89 -3.34 21.56
CA GLY A 146 14.15 -2.80 21.02
C GLY A 146 14.10 -2.34 19.55
N MET A 147 12.95 -2.48 18.86
CA MET A 147 12.81 -2.17 17.42
C MET A 147 12.11 -0.83 17.16
N VAL A 148 11.99 0.00 18.21
CA VAL A 148 11.53 1.39 18.15
C VAL A 148 12.44 2.28 17.26
N ALA A 149 13.50 1.71 16.68
CA ALA A 149 14.48 2.41 15.86
C ALA A 149 14.16 2.50 14.35
N PHE A 150 13.19 1.74 13.81
CA PHE A 150 12.88 1.77 12.36
C PHE A 150 11.63 2.58 11.98
N VAL A 151 10.77 2.86 12.95
CA VAL A 151 9.80 3.97 12.86
C VAL A 151 10.62 5.24 13.00
N THR A 152 11.28 5.65 11.91
CA THR A 152 12.15 6.84 11.93
C THR A 152 11.37 8.00 12.55
N ASP A 153 12.07 8.80 13.33
CA ASP A 153 11.62 9.99 14.07
C ASP A 153 10.67 10.94 13.28
N LYS A 154 10.61 10.77 11.95
CA LYS A 154 9.66 11.35 11.00
C LYS A 154 8.21 10.85 11.12
N ALA A 155 7.97 9.53 11.10
CA ALA A 155 6.61 8.99 11.10
C ALA A 155 5.85 9.34 12.38
N ARG A 156 6.55 9.31 13.53
CA ARG A 156 5.98 9.74 14.81
C ARG A 156 5.59 11.22 14.82
N LYS A 157 6.41 12.10 14.24
CA LYS A 157 6.12 13.55 14.14
C LYS A 157 4.98 13.85 13.17
N ALA A 158 4.76 13.03 12.14
CA ALA A 158 3.66 13.20 11.18
C ALA A 158 2.28 12.94 11.82
N PHE A 159 2.18 12.03 12.79
CA PHE A 159 0.92 11.73 13.51
C PHE A 159 0.69 12.59 14.77
N GLU A 160 1.68 13.35 15.24
CA GLU A 160 1.51 14.33 16.33
C GLU A 160 0.87 15.64 15.77
N GLY A 161 -0.46 15.74 15.81
CA GLY A 161 -1.18 17.01 15.59
C GLY A 161 -2.07 17.11 14.36
N GLN A 162 -2.35 16.01 13.65
CA GLN A 162 -3.30 16.00 12.53
C GLN A 162 -4.58 15.23 12.88
N ASP A 163 -5.73 15.90 12.85
CA ASP A 163 -7.06 15.28 12.80
C ASP A 163 -7.26 14.66 11.39
N VAL A 164 -6.60 13.52 11.13
CA VAL A 164 -6.78 12.75 9.90
C VAL A 164 -7.91 11.75 10.08
N ASN A 165 -9.02 11.98 9.36
CA ASN A 165 -10.07 10.99 9.20
C ASN A 165 -9.54 9.81 8.37
N LEU A 166 -9.10 8.76 9.05
CA LEU A 166 -8.81 7.47 8.43
C LEU A 166 -10.15 6.83 8.05
N VAL A 167 -10.46 6.75 6.76
CA VAL A 167 -11.60 5.96 6.28
C VAL A 167 -11.19 4.50 6.27
N LEU A 168 -11.53 3.81 7.36
CA LEU A 168 -11.29 2.39 7.64
C LEU A 168 -12.22 1.51 6.79
N GLN A 169 -11.77 0.32 6.38
CA GLN A 169 -12.70 -0.75 6.00
C GLN A 169 -12.40 -2.09 6.68
N PHE A 170 -13.51 -2.75 7.02
CA PHE A 170 -13.64 -4.08 7.60
C PHE A 170 -13.71 -5.15 6.51
#